data_AF-A0A8T3DW08-F1
#
_entry.id   AF-A0A8T3DW08-F1
#
_cell.length_a   1.000
_cell.length_b   1.000
_cell.length_c   1.000
_cell.angle_alpha   90.00
_cell.angle_beta   90.00
_cell.angle_gamma   90.00
#
_symmetry.space_group_name_H-M   'P 1'
#
loop_
_entity.id
_entity.type
_entity.pdbx_description
1 polymer ?
#
loop_
_entity_poly.entity_id
_entity_poly.type
_entity_poly.pdbx_seq_one_letter_code
_entity_poly.pdbx_strand_id
1 'polypeptide(L)' 'MNRIPAQQLHSYGPWELKERLGTGGFGNVTRWQNKETEEQIAIKQCRQELSEKNKELVSGDPDHETAES' A
#
# COMPACT_ATOMS: atom_id res chain seq x y z
N MET A 1 21.35 5.69 0.71
CA MET A 1 20.06 5.17 1.22
C MET A 1 20.10 3.65 1.12
N ASN A 2 20.30 2.97 2.26
CA ASN A 2 20.25 1.51 2.32
C ASN A 2 18.81 1.08 2.03
N ARG A 3 18.55 0.65 0.80
CA ARG A 3 17.35 -0.12 0.49
C ARG A 3 17.52 -1.43 1.24
N ILE A 4 16.95 -1.52 2.45
CA ILE A 4 16.68 -2.83 3.05
C ILE A 4 15.86 -3.54 1.97
N PRO A 5 16.37 -4.62 1.33
CA PRO A 5 15.51 -5.42 0.48
C PRO A 5 14.38 -5.80 1.42
N ALA A 6 13.14 -5.39 1.13
CA ALA A 6 12.00 -5.85 1.90
C ALA A 6 12.12 -7.37 1.83
N GLN A 7 12.67 -7.97 2.89
CA GLN A 7 12.79 -9.40 3.03
C GLN A 7 11.34 -9.81 2.90
N GLN A 8 11.02 -10.43 1.76
CA GLN A 8 9.68 -10.90 1.52
C GLN A 8 9.49 -11.97 2.58
N LEU A 9 8.95 -11.58 3.74
CA LEU A 9 8.48 -12.54 4.72
C LEU A 9 7.40 -13.31 3.99
N HIS A 10 7.75 -14.51 3.54
CA HIS A 10 6.83 -15.41 2.86
C HIS A 10 5.84 -16.04 3.84
N SER A 11 6.08 -15.88 5.15
CA SER A 11 5.21 -16.36 6.23
C SER A 11 5.34 -15.55 7.53
N TYR A 12 4.28 -15.56 8.34
CA TYR A 12 4.23 -15.01 9.70
C TYR A 12 3.25 -15.85 10.54
N GLY A 13 3.77 -16.65 11.47
CA GLY A 13 2.95 -17.62 12.20
C GLY A 13 2.22 -18.58 11.22
N PRO A 14 0.90 -18.80 11.35
CA PRO A 14 0.14 -19.65 10.43
C PRO A 14 -0.19 -18.98 9.09
N TRP A 15 0.15 -17.69 8.91
CA TRP A 15 -0.15 -16.94 7.70
C TRP A 15 0.97 -17.07 6.67
N GLU A 16 0.59 -17.36 5.43
CA GLU A 16 1.50 -17.46 4.28
C GLU A 16 1.13 -16.46 3.20
N LEU A 17 2.12 -15.78 2.64
CA LEU A 17 1.97 -14.95 1.45
C LEU A 17 1.70 -15.86 0.25
N LYS A 18 0.56 -15.68 -0.41
CA LYS A 18 0.19 -16.50 -1.58
C LYS A 18 0.52 -15.80 -2.89
N GLU A 19 -0.01 -14.59 -3.10
CA GLU A 19 0.19 -13.86 -4.35
C GLU A 19 0.03 -12.35 -4.19
N ARG A 20 0.48 -11.61 -5.21
CA ARG A 20 0.21 -10.17 -5.32
C ARG A 20 -1.11 -9.97 -6.05
N LEU A 21 -2.05 -9.29 -5.40
CA LEU A 21 -3.35 -8.97 -5.98
C LEU A 21 -3.31 -7.71 -6.84
N GLY A 22 -2.44 -6.75 -6.50
CA GLY A 22 -2.34 -5.52 -7.28
C GLY A 22 -1.22 -4.59 -6.84
N THR A 23 -0.93 -3.61 -7.70
CA THR A 23 -0.01 -2.51 -7.42
C THR A 23 -0.63 -1.22 -7.95
N GLY A 24 -0.59 -0.14 -7.16
CA GLY A 24 -1.05 1.18 -7.54
C GLY A 24 -0.13 2.27 -7.03
N GLY A 25 -0.46 3.53 -7.31
CA GLY A 25 0.36 4.70 -6.91
C GLY A 25 0.61 4.79 -5.39
N PHE A 26 -0.33 4.27 -4.59
CA PHE A 26 -0.26 4.32 -3.13
C PHE A 26 0.47 3.13 -2.49
N GLY A 27 0.76 2.05 -3.22
CA GLY A 27 1.29 0.83 -2.60
C GLY A 27 1.00 -0.46 -3.35
N ASN A 28 1.28 -1.58 -2.70
CA ASN A 28 0.96 -2.92 -3.20
C ASN A 28 -0.14 -3.57 -2.34
N VAL A 29 -0.83 -4.56 -2.91
CA VAL A 29 -1.81 -5.39 -2.22
C VAL A 29 -1.42 -6.85 -2.41
N THR A 30 -1.36 -7.61 -1.32
CA THR A 30 -0.99 -9.03 -1.32
C THR A 30 -2.06 -9.87 -0.63
N ARG A 31 -2.28 -11.10 -1.14
CA ARG A 31 -3.17 -12.09 -0.51
C ARG A 31 -2.35 -12.97 0.42
N TRP A 32 -2.83 -13.10 1.64
CA TRP A 32 -2.30 -14.02 2.63
C TRP A 32 -3.38 -15.03 2.99
N GLN A 33 -2.96 -16.25 3.29
CA GLN A 33 -3.87 -17.31 3.72
C GLN A 33 -3.32 -17.97 4.99
N ASN A 34 -4.19 -18.14 5.98
CA ASN A 34 -3.90 -18.93 7.16
C ASN A 34 -3.96 -20.42 6.79
N LYS A 35 -2.86 -21.14 7.00
CA LYS A 35 -2.77 -22.57 6.64
C LYS A 35 -3.62 -23.50 7.52
N GLU A 36 -4.02 -23.05 8.71
CA GLU A 36 -4.77 -23.84 9.69
C GLU A 36 -6.28 -23.65 9.53
N THR A 37 -6.73 -22.42 9.22
CA THR A 37 -8.15 -22.07 9.12
C THR A 37 -8.63 -21.85 7.69
N GLU A 38 -7.73 -21.84 6.72
CA GLU A 38 -7.95 -21.44 5.33
C GLU A 38 -8.44 -19.99 5.13
N GLU A 39 -8.53 -19.20 6.21
CA GLU A 39 -8.92 -17.79 6.17
C GLU A 39 -7.99 -16.98 5.26
N GLN A 40 -8.57 -16.05 4.49
CA GLN A 40 -7.84 -15.24 3.53
C GLN A 40 -7.97 -13.77 3.86
N ILE A 41 -6.83 -13.06 3.86
CA ILE A 41 -6.77 -11.62 4.07
C ILE A 41 -6.01 -10.94 2.93
N ALA A 42 -6.33 -9.66 2.70
CA ALA A 42 -5.57 -8.80 1.82
C ALA A 42 -4.81 -7.77 2.64
N ILE A 43 -3.48 -7.72 2.49
CA ILE A 43 -2.62 -6.72 3.13
C ILE A 43 -2.26 -5.65 2.11
N LYS A 44 -2.60 -4.40 2.41
CA LYS A 44 -2.21 -3.21 1.63
C LYS A 44 -0.99 -2.55 2.25
N GLN A 45 0.16 -2.66 1.59
CA GLN A 45 1.38 -2.01 2.03
C GLN A 45 1.49 -0.66 1.33
N CYS A 46 1.20 0.41 2.08
CA CYS A 46 1.31 1.78 1.57
C CYS A 46 2.78 2.22 1.47
N ARG A 47 3.10 3.03 0.46
CA ARG A 47 4.38 3.72 0.39
C ARG A 47 4.36 4.88 1.39
N GLN A 48 5.45 5.06 2.14
CA GLN A 48 5.59 6.24 3.02
C GLN A 48 5.66 7.54 2.20
N GLU A 49 6.28 7.49 1.03
CA GLU A 49 6.32 8.61 0.09
C GLU A 49 5.33 8.36 -1.06
N LEU A 50 4.48 9.36 -1.33
CA LEU A 50 3.62 9.37 -2.50
C LEU A 50 4.47 9.36 -3.77
N SER A 51 4.00 8.68 -4.82
CA SER A 51 4.57 8.87 -6.15
C SER A 51 4.39 10.33 -6.60
N GLU A 52 5.26 10.83 -7.47
CA GLU A 52 5.14 12.19 -8.04
C GLU A 52 3.73 12.48 -8.57
N LYS A 53 3.14 11.53 -9.31
CA LYS A 53 1.77 11.61 -9.81
C LYS A 53 0.71 11.76 -8.69
N ASN A 54 0.93 11.12 -7.55
CA ASN A 54 0.02 11.20 -6.42
C ASN A 54 0.27 12.46 -5.58
N LYS A 55 1.50 12.99 -5.55
CA LYS A 55 1.79 14.26 -4.88
C LYS A 55 0.99 15.39 -5.52
N GLU A 56 0.99 15.47 -6.85
CA GLU A 56 0.24 16.48 -7.62
C GLU A 56 -1.28 16.46 -7.35
N LEU A 57 -1.85 15.26 -7.17
CA LEU A 57 -3.28 15.10 -6.85
C LEU A 57 -3.63 15.49 -5.41
N VAL A 58 -2.70 15.36 -4.48
CA VAL A 58 -2.90 15.71 -3.06
C VAL A 58 -2.51 17.16 -2.79
N SER A 59 -1.63 17.73 -3.61
CA SER A 59 -1.22 19.14 -3.57
C SER A 59 -2.17 20.07 -4.32
N GLY A 60 -3.43 19.67 -4.53
CA GLY A 60 -4.44 20.60 -5.01
C GLY A 60 -4.45 21.84 -4.11
N ASP A 61 -4.30 23.02 -4.71
CA ASP A 61 -4.23 24.31 -4.04
C ASP A 61 -5.27 24.41 -2.91
N PRO A 62 -4.87 24.69 -1.66
CA PRO A 62 -5.81 24.95 -0.58
C PRO A 62 -6.56 26.30 -0.74
N ASP A 63 -6.23 27.11 -1.75
CA ASP A 63 -6.63 28.53 -1.85
C ASP A 63 -7.68 28.84 -2.95
N HIS A 64 -8.61 27.92 -3.24
CA HIS A 64 -9.83 28.30 -3.98
C HIS A 64 -11.04 28.43 -3.04
N GLU A 65 -10.89 29.19 -1.95
CA GLU A 65 -12.04 29.76 -1.24
C GLU A 65 -12.48 31.03 -1.97
N THR A 66 -13.72 30.99 -2.44
CA THR A 66 -14.39 32.02 -3.22
C THR A 66 -14.46 33.34 -2.46
N ALA A 67 -13.66 34.34 -2.84
CA ALA A 67 -13.88 35.72 -2.43
C ALA A 67 -14.87 36.40 -3.40
N GLU A 68 -16.16 36.13 -3.22
CA GLU A 68 -17.22 37.08 -3.61
C GLU A 68 -17.89 37.59 -2.32
N SER A 69 -17.56 38.83 -1.94
CA SER A 69 -18.35 39.73 -1.09
C SER A 69 -17.84 41.16 -1.25
#